data_AF-A0A060BTQ0-F1
#
_entry.id   AF-A0A060BTQ0-F1
#
_cell.length_a   1.000
_cell.length_b   1.000
_cell.length_c   1.000
_cell.angle_alpha   90.00
_cell.angle_beta   90.00
_cell.angle_gamma   90.00
#
_symmetry.space_group_name_H-M   'P 1'
#
loop_
_entity.id
_entity.type
_entity.pdbx_description
1 polymer ?
#
loop_
_entity_poly.entity_id
_entity_poly.type
_entity_poly.pdbx_seq_one_letter_code
_entity_poly.pdbx_strand_id
1 'polypeptide(L)'
;MLATVIHLMRGTPFVYMGEEIGMTDPLYTTIGDYRDIEAINAYHELVSGGTPAEEAFAIVHSKARDNARTPMQWDASAAAGFTGGTPWLSPTNQGDINVEAEEADGRILPYYRSLIALRKEEPIIAEGTYAPYDLQHPAVMA
;
A
#
# COMPACT_ATOMS: atom_id res chain seq x y z
N MET A 1 -3.95 12.73 -0.34
CA MET A 1 -5.43 12.62 -0.31
C MET A 1 -5.86 11.52 0.67
N LEU A 2 -5.56 10.24 0.39
CA LEU A 2 -5.97 9.12 1.27
C LEU A 2 -5.47 9.27 2.73
N ALA A 3 -4.18 9.59 2.91
CA ALA A 3 -3.59 9.86 4.22
C ALA A 3 -4.39 10.90 5.03
N THR A 4 -4.78 12.00 4.38
CA THR A 4 -5.57 13.08 4.99
C THR A 4 -6.92 12.59 5.49
N VAL A 5 -7.63 11.83 4.66
CA VAL A 5 -8.97 11.30 4.98
C VAL A 5 -8.89 10.44 6.24
N ILE A 6 -7.92 9.53 6.32
CA ILE A 6 -7.80 8.62 7.46
C ILE A 6 -7.25 9.34 8.71
N HIS A 7 -6.25 10.21 8.56
CA HIS A 7 -5.59 10.86 9.70
C HIS A 7 -6.37 12.04 10.28
N LEU A 8 -7.37 12.57 9.59
CA LEU A 8 -8.21 13.66 10.10
C LEU A 8 -9.59 13.20 10.59
N MET A 9 -9.89 11.90 10.52
CA MET A 9 -11.07 11.32 11.15
C MET A 9 -10.88 11.14 12.67
N ARG A 10 -12.02 11.09 13.37
CA ARG A 10 -12.08 10.72 14.78
C ARG A 10 -11.76 9.22 14.94
N GLY A 11 -10.73 8.90 15.72
CA GLY A 11 -10.28 7.52 15.94
C GLY A 11 -8.78 7.40 16.22
N THR A 12 -8.23 6.21 16.06
CA THR A 12 -6.78 5.96 16.10
C THR A 12 -6.34 5.52 14.71
N PRO A 13 -5.66 6.36 13.92
CA PRO A 13 -5.18 5.95 12.60
C PRO A 13 -4.06 4.91 12.75
N PHE A 14 -4.06 3.93 11.84
CA PHE A 14 -2.97 2.97 11.67
C PHE A 14 -2.30 3.27 10.34
N VAL A 15 -0.96 3.21 10.31
CA VAL A 15 -0.16 3.32 9.09
C VAL A 15 0.44 1.94 8.86
N TYR A 16 0.21 1.38 7.67
CA TYR A 16 0.84 0.13 7.28
C TYR A 16 2.21 0.40 6.64
N MET A 17 3.18 -0.51 6.81
CA MET A 17 4.53 -0.29 6.30
C MET A 17 4.54 -0.02 4.79
N GLY A 18 5.22 1.04 4.36
CA GLY A 18 5.29 1.42 2.96
C GLY A 18 4.18 2.35 2.49
N GLU A 19 3.07 2.47 3.24
CA GLU A 19 2.00 3.42 2.95
C GLU A 19 2.51 4.86 2.98
N GLU A 20 3.42 5.15 3.92
CA GLU A 20 4.02 6.46 4.13
C GLU A 20 4.98 6.91 3.04
N ILE A 21 5.41 5.99 2.16
CA ILE A 21 6.18 6.31 0.94
C ILE A 21 5.36 6.06 -0.34
N GLY A 22 4.09 5.67 -0.21
CA GLY A 22 3.21 5.40 -1.35
C GLY A 22 3.58 4.14 -2.12
N MET A 23 4.04 3.08 -1.43
CA MET A 23 4.23 1.76 -2.07
C MET A 23 2.95 1.31 -2.77
N THR A 24 3.13 0.67 -3.93
CA THR A 24 2.04 0.14 -4.76
C THR A 24 2.07 -1.37 -4.76
N ASP A 25 1.01 -1.98 -5.31
CA ASP A 25 1.04 -3.38 -5.68
C ASP A 25 2.27 -3.70 -6.55
N PRO A 26 2.90 -4.88 -6.38
CA PRO A 26 4.13 -5.22 -7.05
C PRO A 26 3.93 -5.44 -8.55
N LEU A 27 4.95 -5.21 -9.37
CA LEU A 27 4.94 -5.50 -10.81
C LEU A 27 5.13 -6.99 -11.14
N TYR A 28 4.45 -7.87 -10.41
CA TYR A 28 4.47 -9.31 -10.67
C TYR A 28 3.75 -9.64 -11.97
N THR A 29 4.23 -10.66 -12.68
CA THR A 29 3.73 -11.01 -14.03
C THR A 29 3.20 -12.43 -14.11
N THR A 30 3.51 -13.27 -13.13
CA THR A 30 3.07 -14.67 -13.10
C THR A 30 2.64 -15.10 -11.71
N ILE A 31 1.80 -16.14 -11.61
CA ILE A 31 1.43 -16.72 -10.31
C ILE A 31 2.65 -17.29 -9.56
N GLY A 32 3.74 -17.61 -10.26
CA GLY A 32 4.98 -18.08 -9.66
C GLY A 32 5.72 -17.02 -8.84
N ASP A 33 5.37 -15.75 -9.00
CA ASP A 33 5.92 -14.64 -8.20
C ASP A 33 5.27 -14.59 -6.79
N TYR A 34 4.08 -15.18 -6.65
CA TYR A 34 3.34 -15.22 -5.40
C TYR A 34 3.79 -16.35 -4.47
N ARG A 35 3.59 -16.17 -3.17
CA ARG A 35 3.86 -17.15 -2.10
C ARG A 35 2.62 -17.47 -1.27
N ASP A 36 1.60 -16.61 -1.31
CA ASP A 36 0.34 -16.81 -0.62
C ASP A 36 -0.40 -18.02 -1.17
N ILE A 37 -0.62 -19.01 -0.30
CA ILE A 37 -1.35 -20.23 -0.66
C ILE A 37 -2.77 -19.93 -1.12
N GLU A 38 -3.40 -18.88 -0.58
CA GLU A 38 -4.74 -18.46 -0.99
C GLU A 38 -4.75 -17.96 -2.44
N ALA A 39 -3.76 -17.13 -2.82
CA ALA A 39 -3.61 -16.63 -4.18
C ALA A 39 -3.33 -17.76 -5.18
N ILE A 40 -2.44 -18.69 -4.81
CA ILE A 40 -2.08 -19.86 -5.62
C ILE A 40 -3.31 -20.75 -5.84
N ASN A 41 -4.03 -21.07 -4.77
CA ASN A 41 -5.23 -21.91 -4.86
C ASN A 41 -6.32 -21.22 -5.69
N ALA A 42 -6.60 -19.94 -5.44
CA ALA A 42 -7.60 -19.18 -6.19
C ALA A 42 -7.29 -19.13 -7.69
N TYR A 43 -6.02 -18.94 -8.06
CA TYR A 43 -5.59 -19.00 -9.45
C TYR A 43 -5.90 -20.35 -10.10
N HIS A 44 -5.51 -21.45 -9.45
CA HIS A 44 -5.75 -22.80 -9.97
C HIS A 44 -7.24 -23.16 -10.03
N GLU A 45 -8.03 -22.74 -9.05
CA GLU A 45 -9.48 -22.91 -9.05
C GLU A 45 -10.13 -22.17 -10.23
N LEU A 46 -9.78 -20.90 -10.47
CA LEU A 46 -10.29 -20.12 -11.60
C LEU A 46 -9.93 -20.75 -12.95
N VAL A 47 -8.68 -21.17 -13.13
CA VAL A 47 -8.21 -21.81 -14.37
C VAL A 47 -8.90 -23.15 -14.59
N SER A 48 -9.03 -23.98 -13.55
CA SER A 48 -9.74 -25.26 -13.65
C SER A 48 -11.25 -25.08 -13.89
N GLY A 49 -11.82 -23.96 -13.44
CA GLY A 49 -13.19 -23.54 -13.72
C GLY A 49 -13.40 -22.97 -15.14
N GLY A 50 -12.35 -22.87 -15.97
CA GLY A 50 -12.43 -22.43 -17.36
C GLY A 50 -12.10 -20.95 -17.59
N THR A 51 -11.68 -20.22 -16.54
CA THR A 51 -11.20 -18.83 -16.70
C THR A 51 -9.86 -18.85 -17.44
N PRO A 52 -9.64 -18.01 -18.47
CA PRO A 52 -8.35 -17.88 -19.11
C PRO A 52 -7.25 -17.53 -18.09
N ALA A 53 -6.06 -18.11 -18.23
CA ALA A 53 -4.95 -17.94 -17.29
C ALA A 53 -4.58 -16.48 -17.03
N GLU A 54 -4.57 -15.64 -18.07
CA GLU A 54 -4.30 -14.21 -17.97
C GLU A 54 -5.36 -13.48 -17.12
N GLU A 55 -6.64 -13.78 -17.35
CA GLU A 55 -7.75 -13.21 -16.59
C GLU A 55 -7.74 -13.70 -15.14
N ALA A 56 -7.50 -14.99 -14.91
CA ALA A 56 -7.35 -15.56 -13.59
C ALA A 56 -6.18 -14.89 -12.83
N PHE A 57 -5.05 -14.66 -13.50
CA PHE A 57 -3.93 -13.94 -12.94
C PHE A 57 -4.30 -12.50 -12.60
N ALA A 58 -4.93 -11.75 -13.49
CA ALA A 58 -5.35 -10.37 -13.24
C ALA A 58 -6.31 -10.26 -12.04
N ILE A 59 -7.25 -11.20 -11.90
CA ILE A 59 -8.17 -11.26 -10.75
C ILE A 59 -7.38 -11.46 -9.46
N VAL A 60 -6.48 -12.45 -9.42
CA VAL A 60 -5.65 -12.74 -8.23
C VAL A 60 -4.72 -11.56 -7.92
N HIS A 61 -4.08 -11.01 -8.94
CA HIS A 61 -3.18 -9.87 -8.84
C HIS A 61 -3.85 -8.68 -8.17
N SER A 62 -5.12 -8.39 -8.47
CA SER A 62 -5.85 -7.26 -7.85
C SER A 62 -6.25 -7.46 -6.38
N LYS A 63 -6.06 -8.66 -5.81
CA LYS A 63 -6.60 -9.02 -4.48
C LYS A 63 -5.59 -9.71 -3.55
N ALA A 64 -4.47 -10.18 -4.10
CA ALA A 64 -3.55 -11.03 -3.37
C ALA A 64 -2.93 -10.29 -2.17
N ARG A 65 -2.91 -10.96 -1.01
CA ARG A 65 -2.36 -10.38 0.22
C ARG A 65 -0.87 -10.12 0.13
N ASP A 66 -0.16 -10.86 -0.72
CA ASP A 66 1.26 -10.66 -0.98
C ASP A 66 1.57 -9.30 -1.59
N ASN A 67 0.59 -8.61 -2.21
CA ASN A 67 0.79 -7.25 -2.71
C ASN A 67 1.24 -6.30 -1.59
N ALA A 68 0.70 -6.49 -0.38
CA ALA A 68 1.07 -5.72 0.81
C ALA A 68 2.25 -6.34 1.59
N ARG A 69 2.78 -7.50 1.20
CA ARG A 69 3.84 -8.20 1.96
C ARG A 69 5.20 -8.15 1.30
N THR A 70 5.31 -7.46 0.17
CA THR A 70 6.60 -7.25 -0.47
C THR A 70 7.57 -6.54 0.48
N PRO A 71 8.88 -6.79 0.34
CA PRO A 71 9.87 -6.15 1.18
C PRO A 71 9.74 -4.63 1.22
N MET A 72 9.89 -4.03 2.40
CA MET A 72 9.98 -2.58 2.54
C MET A 72 11.11 -2.04 1.66
N GLN A 73 10.84 -0.95 0.94
CA GLN A 73 11.78 -0.36 -0.01
C GLN A 73 12.60 0.74 0.67
N TRP A 74 13.74 0.38 1.26
CA TRP A 74 14.59 1.33 1.99
C TRP A 74 15.36 2.25 1.05
N ASP A 75 15.95 1.70 0.00
CA ASP A 75 16.74 2.43 -0.99
C ASP A 75 16.63 1.79 -2.38
N ALA A 76 17.30 2.38 -3.38
CA ALA A 76 17.30 1.92 -4.76
C ALA A 76 18.26 0.74 -5.03
N SER A 77 18.93 0.20 -4.01
CA SER A 77 19.91 -0.88 -4.16
C SER A 77 19.24 -2.25 -4.40
N ALA A 78 20.07 -3.29 -4.54
CA ALA A 78 19.58 -4.65 -4.71
C ALA A 78 18.67 -5.07 -3.54
N ALA A 79 17.58 -5.77 -3.85
CA ALA A 79 16.54 -6.12 -2.88
C ALA A 79 15.99 -4.92 -2.08
N ALA A 80 16.06 -3.70 -2.64
CA ALA A 80 15.60 -2.46 -2.03
C ALA A 80 16.23 -2.13 -0.67
N GLY A 81 17.48 -2.56 -0.46
CA GLY A 81 18.17 -2.40 0.83
C GLY A 81 17.60 -3.28 1.95
N PHE A 82 16.62 -4.15 1.66
CA PHE A 82 15.95 -4.98 2.67
C PHE A 82 16.84 -6.10 3.21
N THR A 83 17.68 -6.69 2.36
CA THR A 83 18.55 -7.81 2.74
C THR A 83 19.77 -7.91 1.83
N GLY A 84 20.88 -8.45 2.35
CA GLY A 84 22.02 -8.86 1.54
C GLY A 84 21.86 -10.24 0.88
N GLY A 85 20.77 -10.96 1.18
CA GLY A 85 20.44 -12.27 0.62
C GLY A 85 19.36 -12.22 -0.46
N THR A 86 18.62 -13.33 -0.61
CA THR A 86 17.44 -13.39 -1.49
C THR A 86 16.18 -13.15 -0.66
N PRO A 87 15.38 -12.11 -0.96
CA PRO A 87 14.14 -11.88 -0.25
C PRO A 87 13.10 -12.97 -0.61
N TRP A 88 12.18 -13.25 0.31
CA TRP A 88 11.17 -14.30 0.13
C TRP A 88 10.06 -13.93 -0.87
N LEU A 89 9.82 -12.62 -1.01
CA LEU A 89 9.07 -11.95 -2.09
C LEU A 89 9.97 -10.88 -2.72
N SER A 90 9.79 -10.58 -4.00
CA SER A 90 10.64 -9.61 -4.70
C SER A 90 10.09 -8.19 -4.58
N PRO A 91 10.89 -7.16 -4.22
CA PRO A 91 10.52 -5.77 -4.47
C PRO A 91 10.55 -5.52 -5.98
N THR A 92 9.83 -4.50 -6.47
CA THR A 92 9.67 -4.30 -7.92
C THR A 92 9.99 -2.90 -8.41
N ASN A 93 9.56 -1.84 -7.72
CA ASN A 93 9.71 -0.46 -8.15
C ASN A 93 10.54 0.39 -7.18
N GLN A 94 11.47 -0.23 -6.45
CA GLN A 94 12.33 0.46 -5.47
C GLN A 94 13.22 1.55 -6.08
N GLY A 95 13.49 1.49 -7.38
CA GLY A 95 14.23 2.56 -8.07
C GLY A 95 13.46 3.88 -8.10
N ASP A 96 12.13 3.83 -8.08
CA ASP A 96 11.24 4.99 -8.13
C ASP A 96 10.65 5.35 -6.75
N ILE A 97 10.32 4.35 -5.94
CA ILE A 97 9.69 4.52 -4.61
C ILE A 97 10.57 3.88 -3.55
N ASN A 98 11.22 4.67 -2.71
CA ASN A 98 11.97 4.18 -1.57
C ASN A 98 12.11 5.25 -0.47
N VAL A 99 12.47 4.83 0.74
CA VAL A 99 12.62 5.72 1.90
C VAL A 99 13.72 6.76 1.66
N GLU A 100 14.89 6.36 1.15
CA GLU A 100 16.00 7.29 0.89
C GLU A 100 15.58 8.46 -0.01
N ALA A 101 14.89 8.18 -1.11
CA ALA A 101 14.37 9.19 -2.03
C ALA A 101 13.28 10.06 -1.38
N GLU A 102 12.37 9.44 -0.61
CA GLU A 102 11.30 10.18 0.07
C GLU A 102 11.80 11.08 1.22
N GLU A 103 12.90 10.70 1.87
CA GLU A 103 13.60 11.53 2.86
C GLU A 103 14.35 12.70 2.24
N ALA A 104 14.95 12.49 1.06
CA ALA A 104 15.74 13.52 0.38
C ALA A 104 14.85 14.61 -0.22
N ASP A 105 13.91 14.23 -1.09
CA ASP A 105 13.11 15.17 -1.90
C ASP A 105 11.64 14.72 -2.07
N GLY A 106 11.21 13.75 -1.26
CA GLY A 106 9.86 13.20 -1.29
C GLY A 106 8.76 14.15 -0.85
N ARG A 107 7.52 13.70 -1.04
CA ARG A 107 6.33 14.47 -0.63
C ARG A 107 5.37 13.67 0.22
N ILE A 108 5.37 12.34 0.15
CA ILE A 108 4.43 11.50 0.87
C ILE A 108 4.88 11.34 2.31
N LEU A 109 6.14 10.95 2.53
CA LEU A 109 6.68 10.73 3.88
C LEU A 109 6.67 12.02 4.74
N PRO A 110 7.14 13.18 4.22
CA PRO A 110 6.99 14.44 4.95
C PRO A 110 5.53 14.80 5.24
N TYR A 111 4.60 14.50 4.32
CA TYR A 111 3.19 14.78 4.51
C TYR A 111 2.55 13.92 5.60
N TYR A 112 2.88 12.63 5.69
CA TYR A 112 2.47 11.77 6.82
C TYR A 112 3.00 12.33 8.15
N ARG A 113 4.26 12.77 8.19
CA ARG A 113 4.84 13.42 9.39
C ARG A 113 4.07 14.67 9.78
N SER A 114 3.70 15.52 8.82
CA SER A 114 2.89 16.71 9.07
C SER A 114 1.51 16.36 9.61
N LEU A 115 0.83 15.34 9.07
CA LEU A 115 -0.48 14.90 9.56
C LEU A 115 -0.39 14.36 11.00
N ILE A 116 0.65 13.58 11.30
CA ILE A 116 0.88 13.03 12.66
C ILE A 116 1.18 14.16 13.65
N ALA A 117 1.99 15.16 13.26
CA ALA A 117 2.26 16.33 14.09
C ALA A 117 0.99 17.13 14.34
N LEU A 118 0.24 17.45 13.29
CA LEU A 118 -1.01 18.20 13.37
C LEU A 118 -2.02 17.53 14.31
N ARG A 119 -2.18 16.20 14.23
CA ARG A 119 -3.08 15.45 15.13
C ARG A 119 -2.69 15.56 16.61
N LYS A 120 -1.39 15.71 16.91
CA LYS A 120 -0.89 15.88 18.29
C LYS A 120 -1.05 17.31 18.79
N GLU A 121 -1.01 18.28 17.88
CA GLU A 121 -1.10 19.71 18.18
C GLU A 121 -2.55 20.20 18.29
N GLU A 122 -3.47 19.57 17.56
CA GLU A 122 -4.86 19.99 17.46
C GLU A 122 -5.82 18.92 18.03
N PRO A 123 -6.22 19.02 19.32
CA PRO A 123 -7.11 18.05 19.97
C PRO A 123 -8.43 17.84 19.24
N ILE A 124 -8.93 18.86 18.52
CA ILE A 124 -10.17 18.78 17.74
C ILE A 124 -10.15 17.63 16.71
N ILE A 125 -8.98 17.24 16.22
CA ILE A 125 -8.85 16.15 15.24
C ILE A 125 -9.13 14.78 15.88
N ALA A 126 -8.67 14.57 17.12
CA ALA A 126 -8.86 13.31 17.83
C ALA A 126 -10.17 13.26 18.63
N GLU A 127 -10.59 14.39 19.20
CA GLU A 127 -11.68 14.49 20.17
C GLU A 127 -12.98 15.07 19.57
N GLY A 128 -12.86 15.82 18.47
CA GLY A 128 -13.98 16.52 17.83
C GLY A 128 -15.07 15.58 17.32
N THR A 129 -16.27 16.14 17.14
CA THR A 129 -17.38 15.42 16.51
C THR A 129 -17.22 15.42 15.00
N TYR A 130 -17.59 14.31 14.37
CA TYR A 130 -17.66 14.17 12.92
C TYR A 130 -19.07 14.46 12.42
N ALA A 131 -19.19 15.29 11.40
CA ALA A 131 -20.43 15.54 10.68
C ALA A 131 -20.12 15.56 9.16
N PRO A 132 -20.64 14.61 8.38
CA PRO A 132 -20.40 14.59 6.93
C PRO A 132 -21.18 15.68 6.21
N TYR A 133 -20.63 16.14 5.09
CA TYR A 133 -21.29 17.03 4.15
C TYR A 133 -21.54 16.31 2.82
N ASP A 134 -22.79 16.32 2.36
CA ASP A 134 -23.24 15.72 1.10
C ASP A 134 -22.73 14.28 0.86
N LEU A 135 -23.18 13.35 1.70
CA LEU A 135 -22.83 11.92 1.64
C LEU A 135 -23.11 11.24 0.29
N GLN A 136 -23.93 11.85 -0.56
CA GLN A 136 -24.31 11.30 -1.87
C GLN A 136 -23.44 11.86 -3.00
N HIS A 137 -22.52 12.79 -2.72
CA HIS A 137 -21.67 13.35 -3.75
C HIS A 137 -20.74 12.25 -4.33
N PRO A 138 -20.75 12.00 -5.66
CA PRO A 138 -20.09 10.82 -6.23
C PRO A 138 -18.55 10.92 -6.27
N ALA A 139 -17.99 12.10 -6.01
CA ALA A 139 -16.56 12.37 -6.21
C ALA A 139 -15.91 13.27 -5.14
N VAL A 140 -16.64 13.69 -4.11
CA VAL A 140 -16.14 14.63 -3.09
C VAL A 140 -16.49 14.07 -1.73
N MET A 141 -15.51 14.05 -0.83
CA MET A 141 -15.69 13.71 0.56
C MET A 141 -15.41 14.97 1.38
N ALA A 142 -16.43 15.47 2.09
CA ALA A 142 -16.38 16.67 2.90
C ALA A 142 -17.11 16.46 4.23
#